data_AF-A0A9E2C500-F1
#
_entry.id   AF-A0A9E2C500-F1
#
_cell.length_a   1.000
_cell.length_b   1.000
_cell.length_c   1.000
_cell.angle_alpha   90.00
_cell.angle_beta   90.00
_cell.angle_gamma   90.00
#
_symmetry.space_group_name_H-M   'P 1'
#
loop_
_entity.id
_entity.type
_entity.pdbx_description
1 polymer ?
#
loop_
_entity_poly.entity_id
_entity_poly.type
_entity_poly.pdbx_seq_one_letter_code
_entity_poly.pdbx_strand_id
1 'polypeptide(L)'
;MSGQSYDELMAKIADLQQQAEAVRRAELDEVIADVKAKIRKYNLTASDVGLSGSAARRTPRAASATKVKIAPGKYRNPESGEIKEVGAAGRKPGWLANMSADELAAARVS
;
A
#
# COMPACT_ATOMS: atom_id res chain seq x y z
N MET A 1 31.03 44.14 -18.46
CA MET A 1 30.63 42.75 -18.19
C MET A 1 29.11 42.72 -18.20
N SER A 2 28.51 42.47 -19.35
CA SER A 2 27.06 42.30 -19.42
C SER A 2 26.73 40.97 -18.77
N GLY A 3 26.21 41.01 -17.54
CA GLY A 3 25.71 39.82 -16.86
C GLY A 3 24.52 39.27 -17.63
N GLN A 4 24.45 37.95 -17.75
CA GLN A 4 23.30 37.27 -18.34
C GLN A 4 22.04 37.67 -17.58
N SER A 5 20.96 37.94 -18.31
CA SER A 5 19.68 38.25 -17.67
C SER A 5 19.17 37.02 -16.91
N TYR A 6 18.34 37.24 -15.90
CA TYR A 6 17.72 36.14 -15.16
C TYR A 6 16.96 35.18 -16.09
N ASP A 7 16.26 35.72 -17.09
CA ASP A 7 15.48 34.92 -18.05
C ASP A 7 16.38 34.09 -18.96
N GLU A 8 17.54 34.62 -19.38
CA GLU A 8 18.54 33.88 -20.17
C GLU A 8 19.14 32.72 -19.37
N LEU A 9 19.40 32.93 -18.08
CA LEU A 9 19.88 31.89 -17.17
C LEU A 9 18.83 30.79 -16.98
N MET A 10 17.55 31.17 -16.81
CA MET A 10 16.46 30.19 -16.68
C MET A 10 16.27 29.36 -17.94
N ALA A 11 16.31 29.98 -19.13
CA ALA A 11 16.22 29.27 -20.41
C ALA A 11 17.35 28.24 -20.56
N LYS A 12 18.57 28.61 -20.17
CA LYS A 12 19.74 27.72 -20.23
C LYS A 12 19.64 26.56 -19.24
N ILE A 13 19.07 26.78 -18.06
CA ILE A 13 18.81 25.70 -17.08
C ILE A 13 17.80 24.70 -17.65
N ALA A 14 16.71 25.18 -18.25
CA ALA A 14 15.69 24.30 -18.84
C ALA A 14 16.28 23.43 -19.96
N ASP A 15 17.09 24.02 -20.84
CA ASP A 15 17.79 23.28 -21.90
C ASP A 15 18.78 22.24 -21.34
N LEU A 16 19.58 22.61 -20.33
CA LEU A 16 20.48 21.68 -19.65
C LEU A 16 19.73 20.53 -18.94
N GLN A 17 18.56 20.80 -18.37
CA GLN A 17 17.72 19.78 -17.75
C GLN A 17 17.18 18.79 -18.80
N GLN A 18 16.72 19.28 -19.95
CA GLN A 18 16.26 18.42 -21.05
C GLN A 18 17.40 17.54 -21.58
N GLN A 19 18.60 18.11 -21.75
CA GLN A 19 19.78 17.35 -22.18
C GLN A 19 20.17 16.29 -21.13
N ALA A 20 20.15 16.63 -19.85
CA ALA A 20 20.44 15.68 -18.77
C ALA A 20 19.43 14.52 -18.74
N GLU A 21 18.13 14.79 -18.95
CA GLU A 21 17.13 13.74 -19.05
C GLU A 21 17.32 12.85 -20.28
N ALA A 22 17.67 13.43 -21.43
CA ALA A 22 17.92 12.68 -22.65
C ALA A 22 19.10 11.71 -22.49
N VAL A 23 20.22 12.20 -21.92
CA VAL A 23 21.39 11.37 -21.61
C VAL A 23 21.02 10.28 -20.61
N ARG A 24 20.32 10.62 -19.53
CA ARG A 24 19.87 9.64 -18.53
C ARG A 24 19.03 8.53 -19.15
N ARG A 25 18.12 8.83 -20.08
CA ARG A 25 17.29 7.82 -20.76
C ARG A 25 18.14 6.88 -21.60
N ALA A 26 19.07 7.43 -22.38
CA ALA A 26 19.98 6.62 -23.21
C ALA A 26 20.86 5.69 -22.35
N GLU A 27 21.45 6.21 -21.27
CA GLU A 27 22.24 5.40 -20.33
C GLU A 27 21.39 4.32 -19.63
N LEU A 28 20.15 4.66 -19.25
CA LEU A 28 19.24 3.69 -18.63
C LEU A 28 18.88 2.56 -19.59
N ASP A 29 18.61 2.85 -20.86
CA ASP A 29 18.27 1.82 -21.84
C ASP A 29 19.44 0.86 -22.08
N GLU A 30 20.67 1.38 -22.14
CA GLU A 30 21.89 0.58 -22.26
C GLU A 30 22.11 -0.30 -21.02
N VAL A 31 21.98 0.27 -19.81
CA VAL A 31 22.11 -0.49 -18.55
C VAL A 31 21.03 -1.56 -18.44
N ILE A 32 19.79 -1.25 -18.81
CA ILE A 32 18.68 -2.22 -18.80
C ILE A 32 18.97 -3.37 -19.77
N ALA A 33 19.52 -3.09 -20.96
CA ALA A 33 19.89 -4.11 -21.92
C ALA A 33 21.00 -5.03 -21.39
N ASP A 34 22.05 -4.47 -20.79
CA ASP A 34 23.15 -5.24 -20.17
C ASP A 34 22.65 -6.10 -19.00
N VAL A 35 21.84 -5.54 -18.10
CA VAL A 35 21.24 -6.28 -16.98
C VAL A 35 20.37 -7.43 -17.50
N LYS A 36 19.52 -7.19 -18.51
CA LYS A 36 18.71 -8.25 -19.13
C LYS A 36 19.57 -9.33 -19.78
N ALA A 37 20.69 -8.98 -20.42
CA ALA A 37 21.62 -9.93 -21.00
C ALA A 37 22.27 -10.80 -19.91
N LYS A 38 22.72 -10.20 -18.80
CA LYS A 38 23.27 -10.91 -17.64
C LYS A 38 22.24 -11.83 -17.00
N ILE A 39 20.99 -11.38 -16.82
CA ILE A 39 19.89 -12.20 -16.32
C ILE A 39 19.72 -13.46 -17.17
N ARG A 40 19.71 -13.33 -18.51
CA ARG A 40 19.58 -14.48 -19.42
C ARG A 40 20.80 -15.40 -19.39
N LYS A 41 22.02 -14.83 -19.39
CA LYS A 41 23.27 -15.59 -19.41
C LYS A 41 23.44 -16.49 -18.19
N TYR A 42 23.07 -15.99 -17.02
CA TYR A 42 23.22 -16.72 -15.75
C TYR A 42 21.91 -17.35 -15.28
N ASN A 43 20.87 -17.30 -16.11
CA ASN A 43 19.53 -17.80 -15.81
C ASN A 43 19.01 -17.30 -14.44
N LEU A 44 19.27 -16.02 -14.15
CA LEU A 44 18.87 -15.37 -12.90
C LEU A 44 17.38 -15.08 -12.93
N THR A 45 16.76 -15.15 -11.76
CA THR A 45 15.38 -14.74 -11.54
C THR A 45 15.34 -13.40 -10.81
N ALA A 46 14.18 -12.73 -10.80
CA ALA A 46 13.99 -11.52 -10.02
C ALA A 46 14.37 -11.72 -8.53
N SER A 47 14.17 -12.93 -8.01
CA SER A 47 14.54 -13.29 -6.64
C SER A 47 16.05 -13.28 -6.39
N ASP A 48 16.83 -13.73 -7.37
CA ASP A 48 18.30 -13.82 -7.25
C ASP A 48 18.98 -12.44 -7.27
N VAL A 49 18.31 -11.45 -7.86
CA VAL A 49 18.77 -10.05 -7.90
C VAL A 49 18.04 -9.15 -6.89
N GLY A 50 17.29 -9.73 -5.94
CA GLY A 50 16.58 -8.99 -4.90
C GLY A 50 15.44 -8.08 -5.41
N LEU A 51 15.01 -8.28 -6.66
CA LEU A 51 13.92 -7.56 -7.32
C LEU A 51 12.59 -8.33 -7.29
N SER A 52 12.57 -9.57 -6.79
CA SER A 52 11.32 -10.21 -6.39
C SER A 52 10.76 -9.29 -5.35
N GLY A 53 9.73 -8.52 -5.73
CA GLY A 53 9.14 -7.52 -4.85
C GLY A 53 9.06 -8.12 -3.47
N SER A 54 9.73 -7.49 -2.51
CA SER A 54 9.36 -7.67 -1.13
C SER A 54 7.87 -7.48 -1.14
N ALA A 55 7.13 -8.59 -1.07
CA ALA A 55 5.73 -8.60 -0.75
C ALA A 55 5.74 -8.03 0.65
N ALA A 56 5.80 -6.69 0.71
CA ALA A 56 6.17 -5.88 1.85
C ALA A 56 5.49 -6.53 3.00
N ARG A 57 6.31 -7.25 3.78
CA ARG A 57 5.94 -8.28 4.73
C ARG A 57 4.43 -8.25 4.91
N ARG A 58 3.69 -9.00 4.07
CA ARG A 58 2.33 -9.35 4.44
C ARG A 58 2.59 -10.12 5.71
N THR A 59 2.50 -9.41 6.84
CA THR A 59 2.46 -10.00 8.15
C THR A 59 1.55 -11.20 7.94
N PRO A 60 1.98 -12.43 8.26
CA PRO A 60 1.03 -13.53 8.27
C PRO A 60 -0.10 -12.97 9.11
N ARG A 61 -1.24 -12.68 8.47
CA ARG A 61 -2.39 -12.12 9.17
C ARG A 61 -2.64 -13.19 10.19
N ALA A 62 -2.28 -12.89 11.45
CA ALA A 62 -2.34 -13.83 12.55
C ALA A 62 -3.64 -14.57 12.35
N ALA A 63 -3.53 -15.89 12.12
CA ALA A 63 -4.62 -16.74 11.65
C ALA A 63 -5.87 -16.23 12.36
N SER A 64 -6.72 -15.53 11.58
CA SER A 64 -7.75 -14.67 12.15
C SER A 64 -8.51 -15.56 13.11
N ALA A 65 -8.40 -15.26 14.41
CA ALA A 65 -9.39 -15.70 15.37
C ALA A 65 -10.73 -15.55 14.67
N THR A 66 -11.42 -16.68 14.53
CA THR A 66 -12.64 -16.87 13.74
C THR A 66 -13.47 -15.61 13.77
N LYS A 67 -13.43 -14.80 12.70
CA LYS A 67 -14.06 -13.49 12.72
C LYS A 67 -15.56 -13.73 12.81
N VAL A 68 -16.14 -13.52 13.97
CA VAL A 68 -17.54 -13.84 14.23
C VAL A 68 -18.43 -12.99 13.31
N LYS A 69 -19.36 -13.65 12.60
CA LYS A 69 -20.31 -12.99 11.70
C LYS A 69 -21.37 -12.29 12.53
N ILE A 70 -21.21 -10.98 12.75
CA ILE A 70 -22.23 -10.15 13.43
C ILE A 70 -23.42 -9.96 12.48
N ALA A 71 -24.64 -10.29 12.90
CA ALA A 71 -25.83 -10.06 12.09
C ALA A 71 -26.23 -8.56 12.08
N PRO A 72 -27.01 -8.09 11.09
CA PRO A 72 -27.66 -6.80 11.22
C PRO A 72 -28.69 -6.83 12.36
N GLY A 73 -28.75 -5.77 13.16
CA GLY A 73 -29.65 -5.66 14.31
C GLY A 73 -29.19 -4.65 15.35
N LYS A 74 -29.94 -4.57 16.45
CA LYS A 74 -29.62 -3.73 17.60
C LYS A 74 -28.84 -4.54 18.63
N TYR A 75 -27.77 -3.97 19.14
CA TYR A 75 -26.91 -4.58 20.14
C TYR A 75 -26.69 -3.64 21.31
N ARG A 76 -26.82 -4.14 22.53
CA ARG A 76 -26.52 -3.45 23.77
C ARG A 76 -25.08 -3.74 24.20
N ASN A 77 -24.29 -2.70 24.40
CA ASN A 77 -22.96 -2.83 24.97
C ASN A 77 -23.08 -3.30 26.44
N PRO A 78 -22.46 -4.43 26.83
CA PRO A 78 -22.50 -4.92 28.21
C PRO A 78 -21.74 -4.01 29.19
N GLU A 79 -20.75 -3.24 28.71
CA GLU A 79 -19.93 -2.36 29.56
C GLU A 79 -20.57 -0.98 29.76
N SER A 80 -21.13 -0.38 28.69
CA SER A 80 -21.69 0.98 28.74
C SER A 80 -23.22 1.05 28.74
N GLY A 81 -23.91 -0.06 28.46
CA GLY A 81 -25.37 -0.09 28.28
C GLY A 81 -25.87 0.56 26.99
N GLU A 82 -24.98 1.11 26.16
CA GLU A 82 -25.32 1.80 24.90
C GLU A 82 -25.93 0.83 23.88
N ILE A 83 -27.03 1.23 23.24
CA ILE A 83 -27.65 0.44 22.16
C ILE A 83 -27.17 0.98 20.81
N LYS A 84 -26.49 0.15 20.01
CA LYS A 84 -26.09 0.46 18.64
C LYS A 84 -26.82 -0.40 17.62
N GLU A 85 -27.31 0.24 16.57
CA GLU A 85 -27.85 -0.41 15.39
C GLU A 85 -26.73 -0.66 14.39
N VAL A 86 -26.59 -1.92 13.96
CA VAL A 86 -25.54 -2.36 13.03
C VAL A 86 -26.20 -2.84 11.75
N GLY A 87 -25.82 -2.25 10.62
CA GLY A 87 -26.26 -2.67 9.29
C GLY A 87 -25.52 -3.90 8.75
N ALA A 88 -26.03 -4.46 7.64
CA ALA A 88 -25.41 -5.61 6.97
C ALA A 88 -24.06 -5.25 6.31
N ALA A 89 -23.92 -4.00 5.85
CA ALA A 89 -22.71 -3.47 5.21
C ALA A 89 -22.04 -2.42 6.10
N GLY A 90 -20.70 -2.35 6.03
CA GLY A 90 -19.92 -1.33 6.73
C GLY A 90 -19.09 -1.84 7.91
N ARG A 91 -18.24 -0.94 8.42
CA ARG A 91 -17.37 -1.22 9.57
C ARG A 91 -18.20 -1.22 10.84
N LYS A 92 -18.19 -2.35 11.54
CA LYS A 92 -18.90 -2.51 12.82
C LYS A 92 -18.11 -1.86 13.96
N PRO A 93 -18.78 -1.42 15.04
CA PRO A 93 -18.11 -0.91 16.23
C PRO A 93 -17.06 -1.89 16.76
N GLY A 94 -15.94 -1.38 17.27
CA GLY A 94 -14.82 -2.21 17.73
C GLY A 94 -15.20 -3.20 18.83
N TRP A 95 -16.05 -2.78 19.77
CA TRP A 95 -16.54 -3.64 20.86
C TRP A 95 -17.34 -4.85 20.33
N LEU A 96 -18.24 -4.63 19.37
CA LEU A 96 -18.95 -5.69 18.65
C LEU A 96 -18.00 -6.62 17.88
N ALA A 97 -16.98 -6.06 17.24
CA ALA A 97 -16.00 -6.82 16.45
C ALA A 97 -15.07 -7.70 17.30
N ASN A 98 -14.94 -7.39 18.60
CA ASN A 98 -14.09 -8.11 19.54
C ASN A 98 -14.87 -9.09 20.43
N MET A 99 -16.20 -9.13 20.34
CA MET A 99 -17.05 -10.07 21.07
C MET A 99 -17.04 -11.47 20.46
N SER A 100 -17.23 -12.47 21.32
CA SER A 100 -17.53 -13.85 20.94
C SER A 100 -18.96 -14.00 20.41
N ALA A 101 -19.27 -15.14 19.78
CA ALA A 101 -20.60 -15.42 19.24
C ALA A 101 -21.69 -15.42 20.32
N ASP A 102 -21.36 -15.93 21.51
CA ASP A 102 -22.29 -16.03 22.64
C ASP A 102 -22.59 -14.65 23.23
N GLU A 103 -21.57 -13.79 23.36
CA GLU A 103 -21.72 -12.41 23.82
C GLU A 103 -22.55 -11.57 22.84
N LEU A 104 -22.37 -11.78 21.53
CA LEU A 104 -23.19 -11.12 20.52
C LEU A 104 -24.65 -11.55 20.58
N ALA A 105 -24.92 -12.83 20.87
CA ALA A 105 -26.29 -13.32 21.05
C ALA A 105 -26.93 -12.71 22.31
N ALA A 106 -26.20 -12.63 23.41
CA ALA A 106 -26.67 -12.01 24.66
C ALA A 106 -26.84 -10.49 24.55
N ALA A 107 -25.98 -9.82 23.78
CA ALA A 107 -26.06 -8.39 23.53
C ALA A 107 -27.18 -8.00 22.55
N ARG A 108 -27.73 -8.95 21.78
CA ARG A 108 -28.75 -8.65 20.78
C ARG A 108 -30.05 -8.22 21.48
N VAL A 109 -30.54 -7.04 21.11
CA VAL A 109 -31.84 -6.52 21.57
C VAL A 109 -32.85 -6.73 20.45
N SER A 110 -34.02 -7.30 20.80
CA SER A 110 -35.16 -7.47 19.91
C SER A 110 -35.71 -6.13 19.42
#